data_AF-A0A453IIY8-F1
#
_entry.id   AF-A0A453IIY8-F1
#
_cell.length_a   1.000
_cell.length_b   1.000
_cell.length_c   1.000
_cell.angle_alpha   90.00
_cell.angle_beta   90.00
_cell.angle_gamma   90.00
#
_symmetry.space_group_name_H-M   'P 1'
#
loop_
_entity.id
_entity.type
_entity.pdbx_description
1 polymer ?
#
loop_
_entity_poly.entity_id
_entity_poly.type
_entity_poly.pdbx_seq_one_letter_code
_entity_poly.pdbx_strand_id
1 'polypeptide(L)'
;RAAVRSMVDAPEKRDELASLQRRLERRSDLTAEALARANRTQLEILVAIKTGSAAFVTGKGRVPSSELVEMFLMTRCRNLNCKSMLPVDDCECKICSSNKGFCGACMCPVCHKFDCAANTCSWVGCDVCGHWCHAACGLERNLIRPGPTLKGPIGTTEMQFQCLGCSHSSEMFGFVKEVFNCCAENWNAETLMKELDVVRKIFAASDDFEGKGLHAKAEEVLSMLSKKVISLPDALNNMLQFFKYGVTDCSVTGSKSKGILAANQASQSTIPLLSPAISPPKSFNFNASTSILDSQIDALKTSPKSLSIEPCFGSSSNPLAIEPRFGASPKPLSVDSRFGASPKPLSVDSRFGASPKPLSIDSHFGASPKPLSIEPHFSTTSKDDEASTLETVVKCKEAEAKLFQKLADDARKEVENYRQMVRNRIQSMEEEYASKVAKLCFQEAEEKRRKKMEELKTLENSHYDYHKMKLRMQTEIQGLLERMEATKKMWV
;
A
#
# COMPACT_ATOMS: atom_id res chain seq x y z
N ARG A 1 22.86 -23.67 -7.75
CA ARG A 1 21.50 -23.27 -7.31
C ARG A 1 20.88 -24.27 -6.32
N ALA A 2 20.60 -25.52 -6.70
CA ALA A 2 19.88 -26.49 -5.84
C ALA A 2 20.48 -26.70 -4.43
N ALA A 3 21.80 -26.94 -4.32
CA ALA A 3 22.46 -27.10 -3.02
C ALA A 3 22.32 -25.86 -2.11
N VAL A 4 22.41 -24.65 -2.68
CA VAL A 4 22.24 -23.38 -1.94
C VAL A 4 20.80 -23.21 -1.47
N ARG A 5 19.81 -23.59 -2.30
CA ARG A 5 18.40 -23.60 -1.89
C ARG A 5 18.19 -24.52 -0.69
N SER A 6 18.63 -25.78 -0.79
CA SER A 6 18.56 -26.74 0.33
C SER A 6 19.25 -26.22 1.59
N MET A 7 20.40 -25.56 1.48
CA MET A 7 21.13 -25.01 2.63
C MET A 7 20.44 -23.79 3.27
N VAL A 8 19.75 -22.96 2.50
CA VAL A 8 19.05 -21.78 3.02
C VAL A 8 17.70 -22.14 3.63
N ASP A 9 16.97 -23.08 3.02
CA ASP A 9 15.64 -23.49 3.49
C ASP A 9 15.70 -24.48 4.68
N ALA A 10 16.85 -25.15 4.90
CA ALA A 10 17.09 -26.12 5.97
C ALA A 10 17.48 -25.46 7.32
N PRO A 11 16.66 -25.57 8.38
CA PRO A 11 17.00 -25.04 9.70
C PRO A 11 18.27 -25.67 10.29
N GLU A 12 18.56 -26.93 9.98
CA GLU A 12 19.73 -27.68 10.45
C GLU A 12 21.05 -27.25 9.79
N LYS A 13 21.00 -26.49 8.68
CA LYS A 13 22.20 -26.01 7.94
C LYS A 13 22.52 -24.53 8.20
N ARG A 14 21.88 -23.92 9.20
CA ARG A 14 22.05 -22.48 9.51
C ARG A 14 23.49 -22.13 9.90
N ASP A 15 24.22 -23.03 10.55
CA ASP A 15 25.63 -22.81 10.89
C ASP A 15 26.56 -22.90 9.67
N GLU A 16 26.26 -23.78 8.71
CA GLU A 16 26.96 -23.84 7.42
C GLU A 16 26.75 -22.54 6.63
N LEU A 17 25.50 -22.07 6.54
CA LEU A 17 25.14 -20.82 5.90
C LEU A 17 25.85 -19.61 6.56
N ALA A 18 25.81 -19.53 7.90
CA ALA A 18 26.50 -18.48 8.65
C ALA A 18 28.03 -18.53 8.46
N SER A 19 28.61 -19.72 8.34
CA SER A 19 30.03 -19.90 8.02
C SER A 19 30.37 -19.34 6.64
N LEU A 20 29.52 -19.61 5.63
CA LEU A 20 29.69 -19.06 4.28
C LEU A 20 29.49 -17.53 4.24
N GLN A 21 28.51 -16.99 4.98
CA GLN A 21 28.31 -15.54 5.11
C GLN A 21 29.55 -14.85 5.68
N ARG A 22 30.10 -15.35 6.80
CA ARG A 22 31.36 -14.85 7.39
C ARG A 22 32.57 -14.97 6.45
N ARG A 23 32.61 -15.98 5.57
CA ARG A 23 33.67 -16.10 4.54
C ARG A 23 33.47 -15.08 3.42
N LEU A 24 32.22 -14.81 3.05
CA LEU A 24 31.83 -13.88 2.00
C LEU A 24 31.99 -12.42 2.41
N GLU A 25 31.82 -12.09 3.70
CA GLU A 25 32.06 -10.75 4.26
C GLU A 25 33.56 -10.37 4.26
N ARG A 26 34.46 -11.35 4.36
CA ARG A 26 35.92 -11.15 4.34
C ARG A 26 36.51 -10.97 2.92
N ARG A 27 35.69 -11.05 1.88
CA ARG A 27 36.09 -10.91 0.46
C ARG A 27 36.05 -9.44 0.04
N SER A 28 37.18 -8.74 0.12
CA SER A 28 37.33 -7.35 -0.34
C SER A 28 37.36 -7.18 -1.87
N ASP A 29 37.63 -8.25 -2.62
CA ASP A 29 37.69 -8.28 -4.09
C ASP A 29 36.30 -8.34 -4.77
N LEU A 30 35.22 -8.50 -4.01
CA LEU A 30 33.83 -8.48 -4.50
C LEU A 30 33.30 -7.04 -4.59
N THR A 31 33.97 -6.21 -5.39
CA THR A 31 33.57 -4.83 -5.67
C THR A 31 32.35 -4.76 -6.60
N ALA A 32 31.74 -3.57 -6.73
CA ALA A 32 30.62 -3.36 -7.64
C ALA A 32 30.97 -3.73 -9.09
N GLU A 33 32.17 -3.36 -9.54
CA GLU A 33 32.67 -3.60 -10.90
C GLU A 33 32.99 -5.09 -11.11
N ALA A 34 33.50 -5.78 -10.10
CA ALA A 34 33.75 -7.22 -10.14
C ALA A 34 32.43 -8.01 -10.22
N LEU A 35 31.44 -7.63 -9.42
CA LEU A 35 30.11 -8.25 -9.40
C LEU A 35 29.31 -7.96 -10.68
N ALA A 36 29.44 -6.75 -11.25
CA ALA A 36 28.80 -6.39 -12.52
C ALA A 36 29.30 -7.22 -13.71
N ARG A 37 30.56 -7.69 -13.67
CA ARG A 37 31.15 -8.59 -14.67
C ARG A 37 30.93 -10.08 -14.37
N ALA A 38 30.39 -10.43 -13.20
CA ALA A 38 30.20 -11.82 -12.80
C ALA A 38 29.11 -12.53 -13.62
N ASN A 39 29.18 -13.86 -13.75
CA ASN A 39 28.09 -14.61 -14.37
C ASN A 39 26.82 -14.45 -13.52
N ARG A 40 25.69 -14.16 -14.16
CA ARG A 40 24.39 -13.98 -13.51
C ARG A 40 24.06 -15.08 -12.49
N THR A 41 24.33 -16.35 -12.82
CA THR A 41 24.04 -17.49 -11.94
C THR A 41 24.93 -17.50 -10.69
N GLN A 42 26.17 -17.03 -10.81
CA GLN A 42 27.07 -16.85 -9.67
C GLN A 42 26.57 -15.70 -8.79
N LEU A 43 26.17 -14.58 -9.40
CA LEU A 43 25.65 -13.42 -8.66
C LEU A 43 24.37 -13.76 -7.89
N GLU A 44 23.41 -14.47 -8.49
CA GLU A 44 22.21 -14.97 -7.80
C GLU A 44 22.55 -15.88 -6.60
N ILE A 45 23.58 -16.73 -6.72
CA ILE A 45 24.06 -17.59 -5.63
C ILE A 45 24.71 -16.76 -4.53
N LEU A 46 25.55 -15.78 -4.88
CA LEU A 46 26.22 -14.89 -3.92
C LEU A 46 25.21 -14.05 -3.15
N VAL A 47 24.19 -13.50 -3.82
CA VAL A 47 23.07 -12.78 -3.18
C VAL A 47 22.27 -13.71 -2.28
N ALA A 48 21.93 -14.93 -2.72
CA ALA A 48 21.19 -15.89 -1.90
C ALA A 48 21.93 -16.24 -0.59
N ILE A 49 23.24 -16.50 -0.68
CA ILE A 49 24.09 -16.78 0.49
C ILE A 49 24.15 -15.55 1.39
N LYS A 50 24.50 -14.38 0.85
CA LYS A 50 24.68 -13.15 1.64
C LYS A 50 23.40 -12.70 2.35
N THR A 51 22.26 -12.79 1.66
CA THR A 51 20.96 -12.35 2.20
C THR A 51 20.24 -13.43 3.01
N GLY A 52 20.69 -14.69 2.94
CA GLY A 52 19.99 -15.83 3.53
C GLY A 52 18.62 -16.08 2.91
N SER A 53 18.45 -15.84 1.61
CA SER A 53 17.16 -15.93 0.91
C SER A 53 17.23 -16.87 -0.30
N ALA A 54 16.48 -17.96 -0.24
CA ALA A 54 16.39 -18.93 -1.32
C ALA A 54 15.70 -18.36 -2.58
N ALA A 55 14.92 -17.28 -2.43
CA ALA A 55 14.15 -16.65 -3.51
C ALA A 55 15.01 -16.37 -4.76
N PHE A 56 16.23 -15.87 -4.57
CA PHE A 56 17.19 -15.56 -5.63
C PHE A 56 17.65 -16.78 -6.45
N VAL A 57 17.64 -17.98 -5.86
CA VAL A 57 18.01 -19.24 -6.55
C VAL A 57 16.79 -20.10 -6.92
N THR A 58 15.57 -19.59 -6.78
CA THR A 58 14.35 -20.26 -7.28
C THR A 58 14.24 -20.24 -8.80
N GLY A 59 14.76 -19.20 -9.46
CA GLY A 59 14.55 -18.93 -10.88
C GLY A 59 13.19 -18.27 -11.21
N LYS A 60 12.34 -18.00 -10.20
CA LYS A 60 11.00 -17.40 -10.41
C LYS A 60 11.01 -15.87 -10.55
N GLY A 61 12.05 -15.18 -10.08
CA GLY A 61 12.18 -13.72 -10.16
C GLY A 61 13.21 -13.28 -11.20
N ARG A 62 12.79 -12.54 -12.24
CA ARG A 62 13.70 -11.84 -13.15
C ARG A 62 14.18 -10.53 -12.50
N VAL A 63 15.23 -10.62 -11.69
CA VAL A 63 15.92 -9.45 -11.12
C VAL A 63 17.09 -9.07 -12.04
N PRO A 64 17.18 -7.85 -12.60
CA PRO A 64 18.33 -7.37 -13.37
C PRO A 64 19.68 -7.58 -12.65
N SER A 65 20.77 -7.74 -13.40
CA SER A 65 22.09 -7.95 -12.79
C SER A 65 22.53 -6.74 -11.95
N SER A 66 22.21 -5.51 -12.37
CA SER A 66 22.46 -4.29 -11.58
C SER A 66 21.77 -4.32 -10.22
N GLU A 67 20.45 -4.60 -10.19
CA GLU A 67 19.70 -4.77 -8.94
C GLU A 67 20.31 -5.86 -8.05
N LEU A 68 20.78 -6.97 -8.61
CA LEU A 68 21.45 -8.02 -7.84
C LEU A 68 22.80 -7.56 -7.25
N VAL A 69 23.57 -6.72 -7.95
CA VAL A 69 24.80 -6.10 -7.40
C VAL A 69 24.43 -5.18 -6.23
N GLU A 70 23.42 -4.32 -6.39
CA GLU A 70 22.96 -3.39 -5.34
C GLU A 70 22.41 -4.13 -4.11
N MET A 71 21.64 -5.22 -4.32
CA MET A 71 21.19 -6.10 -3.24
C MET A 71 22.35 -6.83 -2.56
N PHE A 72 23.39 -7.23 -3.30
CA PHE A 72 24.62 -7.78 -2.70
C PHE A 72 25.38 -6.74 -1.88
N LEU A 73 25.46 -5.49 -2.36
CA LEU A 73 26.14 -4.39 -1.67
C LEU A 73 25.30 -3.80 -0.53
N MET A 74 24.07 -4.29 -0.34
CA MET A 74 23.11 -3.86 0.68
C MET A 74 22.65 -2.39 0.51
N THR A 75 22.71 -1.87 -0.73
CA THR A 75 22.21 -0.55 -1.13
C THR A 75 20.81 -0.61 -1.77
N ARG A 76 20.29 -1.82 -2.02
CA ARG A 76 18.90 -2.08 -2.42
C ARG A 76 18.25 -3.14 -1.51
N CYS A 77 16.96 -2.97 -1.23
CA CYS A 77 16.18 -3.90 -0.42
C CYS A 77 16.16 -5.31 -1.02
N ARG A 78 16.55 -6.30 -0.21
CA ARG A 78 16.53 -7.74 -0.56
C ARG A 78 15.13 -8.36 -0.67
N ASN A 79 14.07 -7.65 -0.27
CA ASN A 79 12.69 -8.09 -0.51
C ASN A 79 12.31 -7.83 -1.96
N LEU A 80 12.08 -8.90 -2.73
CA LEU A 80 11.79 -8.85 -4.17
C LEU A 80 10.50 -8.11 -4.53
N ASN A 81 9.58 -7.93 -3.57
CA ASN A 81 8.34 -7.17 -3.74
C ASN A 81 8.52 -5.67 -3.44
N CYS A 82 9.59 -5.28 -2.73
CA CYS A 82 9.85 -3.91 -2.31
C CYS A 82 10.95 -3.26 -3.16
N LYS A 83 12.14 -3.88 -3.24
CA LYS A 83 13.28 -3.43 -4.06
C LYS A 83 13.71 -1.95 -3.90
N SER A 84 13.26 -1.22 -2.88
CA SER A 84 13.63 0.18 -2.68
C SER A 84 15.14 0.38 -2.55
N MET A 85 15.64 1.53 -3.01
CA MET A 85 16.98 2.00 -2.65
C MET A 85 17.07 2.22 -1.14
N LEU A 86 18.26 2.06 -0.57
CA LEU A 86 18.53 2.14 0.86
C LEU A 86 19.58 3.22 1.18
N PRO A 87 19.34 4.10 2.18
CA PRO A 87 18.12 4.24 2.98
C PRO A 87 16.87 4.57 2.16
N VAL A 88 15.69 4.20 2.66
CA VAL A 88 14.43 4.64 2.07
C VAL A 88 14.17 6.09 2.47
N ASP A 89 13.66 6.89 1.53
CA ASP A 89 13.33 8.31 1.71
C ASP A 89 14.48 9.15 2.32
N ASP A 90 15.72 8.78 1.98
CA ASP A 90 16.97 9.37 2.51
C ASP A 90 17.02 9.47 4.04
N CYS A 91 16.38 8.51 4.74
CA CYS A 91 16.21 8.56 6.18
C CYS A 91 17.54 8.48 6.96
N GLU A 92 17.89 9.59 7.64
CA GLU A 92 19.11 9.75 8.43
C GLU A 92 19.06 9.11 9.84
N CYS A 93 18.01 8.37 10.20
CA CYS A 93 17.87 7.84 11.56
C CYS A 93 19.01 6.85 11.91
N LYS A 94 19.28 6.67 13.21
CA LYS A 94 20.37 5.80 13.69
C LYS A 94 20.28 4.36 13.15
N ILE A 95 19.07 3.84 12.98
CA ILE A 95 18.82 2.47 12.50
C ILE A 95 19.16 2.35 11.01
N CYS A 96 18.65 3.26 10.18
CA CYS A 96 18.90 3.29 8.73
C CYS A 96 20.38 3.54 8.40
N SER A 97 21.06 4.37 9.20
CA SER A 97 22.49 4.65 9.03
C SER A 97 23.42 3.56 9.58
N SER A 98 23.08 2.90 10.71
CA SER A 98 23.94 1.84 11.28
C SER A 98 23.78 0.48 10.62
N ASN A 99 22.57 0.13 10.18
CA ASN A 99 22.23 -1.24 9.79
C ASN A 99 22.20 -1.38 8.26
N LYS A 100 23.37 -1.64 7.65
CA LYS A 100 23.49 -1.86 6.20
C LYS A 100 22.50 -2.92 5.70
N GLY A 101 21.68 -2.56 4.72
CA GLY A 101 20.66 -3.45 4.15
C GLY A 101 19.32 -3.46 4.88
N PHE A 102 19.16 -2.66 5.95
CA PHE A 102 17.86 -2.42 6.57
C PHE A 102 16.97 -1.58 5.65
N CYS A 103 15.70 -1.98 5.51
CA CYS A 103 14.70 -1.26 4.71
C CYS A 103 13.55 -0.78 5.60
N GLY A 104 13.50 0.52 5.90
CA GLY A 104 12.46 1.11 6.74
C GLY A 104 11.02 0.90 6.22
N ALA A 105 10.85 0.71 4.91
CA ALA A 105 9.55 0.47 4.26
C ALA A 105 9.00 -0.96 4.38
N CYS A 106 9.82 -1.97 4.75
CA CYS A 106 9.32 -3.34 4.84
C CYS A 106 10.00 -4.24 5.88
N MET A 107 11.05 -3.80 6.57
CA MET A 107 11.73 -4.58 7.60
C MET A 107 11.43 -4.03 8.99
N CYS A 108 11.17 -4.95 9.93
CA CYS A 108 11.00 -4.58 11.32
C CYS A 108 12.36 -4.21 11.95
N PRO A 109 12.51 -3.05 12.62
CA PRO A 109 13.76 -2.60 13.24
C PRO A 109 14.18 -3.43 14.46
N VAL A 110 13.32 -4.31 14.97
CA VAL A 110 13.62 -5.19 16.12
C VAL A 110 14.30 -6.48 15.69
N CYS A 111 13.84 -7.10 14.60
CA CYS A 111 14.26 -8.43 14.16
C CYS A 111 14.93 -8.46 12.77
N HIS A 112 14.94 -7.34 12.04
CA HIS A 112 15.46 -7.17 10.67
C HIS A 112 14.87 -8.13 9.61
N LYS A 113 13.72 -8.72 9.90
CA LYS A 113 12.92 -9.52 8.96
C LYS A 113 11.87 -8.65 8.30
N PHE A 114 11.50 -9.05 7.10
CA PHE A 114 10.31 -8.59 6.38
C PHE A 114 9.41 -9.80 6.14
N ASP A 115 8.13 -9.54 5.89
CA ASP A 115 7.20 -10.49 5.33
C ASP A 115 6.38 -9.80 4.21
N CYS A 116 5.27 -10.41 3.80
CA CYS A 116 4.35 -9.87 2.80
C CYS A 116 2.99 -9.50 3.42
N ALA A 117 2.92 -9.36 4.74
CA ALA A 117 1.68 -8.96 5.40
C ALA A 117 1.45 -7.46 5.18
N ALA A 118 0.26 -7.14 4.71
CA ALA A 118 -0.28 -5.79 4.54
C ALA A 118 -1.72 -5.81 5.07
N ASN A 119 -2.31 -4.63 5.31
CA ASN A 119 -3.71 -4.53 5.73
C ASN A 119 -3.99 -5.32 7.02
N THR A 120 -3.12 -5.17 8.03
CA THR A 120 -3.00 -6.01 9.23
C THR A 120 -2.61 -5.18 10.45
N CYS A 121 -3.10 -5.54 11.63
CA CYS A 121 -2.64 -5.04 12.93
C CYS A 121 -1.31 -5.69 13.36
N SER A 122 -0.86 -6.75 12.66
CA SER A 122 0.41 -7.46 12.93
C SER A 122 1.66 -6.62 12.70
N TRP A 123 1.52 -5.48 12.02
CA TRP A 123 2.54 -4.45 11.87
C TRP A 123 2.00 -3.13 12.43
N VAL A 124 2.80 -2.45 13.25
CA VAL A 124 2.49 -1.14 13.84
C VAL A 124 3.45 -0.09 13.27
N GLY A 125 2.93 1.09 12.91
CA GLY A 125 3.68 2.14 12.24
C GLY A 125 3.91 3.35 13.14
N CYS A 126 5.02 4.06 12.92
CA CYS A 126 5.19 5.42 13.45
C CYS A 126 4.64 6.45 12.46
N ASP A 127 3.66 7.24 12.89
CA ASP A 127 2.98 8.29 12.13
C ASP A 127 3.89 9.50 11.77
N VAL A 128 5.00 9.69 12.48
CA VAL A 128 5.98 10.77 12.18
C VAL A 128 7.02 10.36 11.15
N CYS A 129 7.58 9.14 11.25
CA CYS A 129 8.75 8.74 10.46
C CYS A 129 8.55 7.51 9.56
N GLY A 130 7.34 6.94 9.52
CA GLY A 130 7.00 5.83 8.62
C GLY A 130 7.70 4.50 8.92
N HIS A 131 8.41 4.36 10.04
CA HIS A 131 9.01 3.08 10.43
C HIS A 131 7.96 2.11 10.96
N TRP A 132 7.97 0.88 10.42
CA TRP A 132 7.05 -0.19 10.80
C TRP A 132 7.74 -1.27 11.63
N CYS A 133 7.06 -1.77 12.66
CA CYS A 133 7.52 -2.86 13.51
C CYS A 133 6.46 -3.97 13.59
N HIS A 134 6.87 -5.24 13.65
CA HIS A 134 5.93 -6.30 14.02
C HIS A 134 5.33 -6.02 15.40
N ALA A 135 4.02 -6.16 15.55
CA ALA A 135 3.34 -5.97 16.84
C ALA A 135 3.92 -6.90 17.93
N ALA A 136 4.17 -8.17 17.58
CA ALA A 136 4.82 -9.13 18.49
C ALA A 136 6.23 -8.67 18.94
N CYS A 137 7.05 -8.15 18.02
CA CYS A 137 8.36 -7.60 18.34
C CYS A 137 8.27 -6.32 19.19
N GLY A 138 7.26 -5.49 18.95
CA GLY A 138 6.98 -4.29 19.73
C GLY A 138 6.59 -4.62 21.18
N LEU A 139 5.74 -5.64 21.37
CA LEU A 139 5.36 -6.15 22.68
C LEU A 139 6.56 -6.79 23.41
N GLU A 140 7.31 -7.68 22.75
CA GLU A 140 8.48 -8.36 23.34
C GLU A 140 9.58 -7.37 23.80
N ARG A 141 9.74 -6.25 23.08
CA ARG A 141 10.69 -5.18 23.42
C ARG A 141 10.10 -4.08 24.34
N ASN A 142 8.86 -4.22 24.82
CA ASN A 142 8.13 -3.19 25.59
C ASN A 142 8.05 -1.81 24.89
N LEU A 143 8.01 -1.81 23.55
CA LEU A 143 7.80 -0.63 22.71
C LEU A 143 6.32 -0.31 22.56
N ILE A 144 5.44 -1.30 22.68
CA ILE A 144 3.98 -1.13 22.75
C ILE A 144 3.60 -1.21 24.23
N ARG A 145 3.16 -0.10 24.83
CA ARG A 145 2.87 0.02 26.27
C ARG A 145 1.97 1.22 26.57
N PRO A 146 1.36 1.30 27.78
CA PRO A 146 0.73 2.52 28.25
C PRO A 146 1.74 3.66 28.33
N GLY A 147 1.34 4.83 27.84
CA GLY A 147 2.09 6.10 27.91
C GLY A 147 1.14 7.26 28.21
N PRO A 148 1.67 8.46 28.52
CA PRO A 148 0.85 9.61 28.87
C PRO A 148 0.08 10.15 27.65
N THR A 149 -1.22 10.37 27.81
CA THR A 149 -2.11 10.82 26.72
C THR A 149 -1.75 12.23 26.25
N LEU A 150 -1.52 12.43 24.94
CA LEU A 150 -1.19 13.77 24.40
C LEU A 150 -2.39 14.75 24.35
N LYS A 151 -3.62 14.23 24.40
CA LYS A 151 -4.88 14.98 24.25
C LYS A 151 -5.80 14.93 25.48
N GLY A 152 -5.37 14.25 26.55
CA GLY A 152 -6.20 13.92 27.71
C GLY A 152 -5.95 14.81 28.93
N PRO A 153 -6.80 14.69 29.98
CA PRO A 153 -6.52 15.26 31.29
C PRO A 153 -5.17 14.78 31.85
N ILE A 154 -4.51 15.62 32.65
CA ILE A 154 -3.22 15.30 33.27
C ILE A 154 -3.36 14.02 34.12
N GLY A 155 -2.51 13.02 33.85
CA GLY A 155 -2.54 11.72 34.52
C GLY A 155 -3.31 10.62 33.79
N THR A 156 -3.97 10.92 32.67
CA THR A 156 -4.51 9.87 31.78
C THR A 156 -3.38 9.18 31.00
N THR A 157 -3.59 7.89 30.73
CA THR A 157 -2.73 7.08 29.88
C THR A 157 -3.47 6.64 28.63
N GLU A 158 -2.74 6.27 27.59
CA GLU A 158 -3.25 5.61 26.38
C GLU A 158 -2.22 4.57 25.92
N MET A 159 -2.62 3.56 25.16
CA MET A 159 -1.67 2.63 24.56
C MET A 159 -0.91 3.29 23.41
N GLN A 160 0.42 3.27 23.49
CA GLN A 160 1.32 3.91 22.53
C GLN A 160 2.36 2.91 21.99
N PHE A 161 2.76 3.09 20.73
CA PHE A 161 3.95 2.49 20.14
C PHE A 161 5.09 3.51 20.11
N GLN A 162 6.16 3.23 20.84
CA GLN A 162 7.38 4.02 20.83
C GLN A 162 8.31 3.57 19.70
N CYS A 163 8.54 4.45 18.72
CA CYS A 163 9.39 4.17 17.59
C CYS A 163 10.87 4.14 17.96
N LEU A 164 11.58 3.04 17.67
CA LEU A 164 13.04 2.95 17.87
C LEU A 164 13.85 3.96 17.02
N GLY A 165 13.29 4.47 15.92
CA GLY A 165 14.00 5.34 14.96
C GLY A 165 14.07 6.80 15.41
N CYS A 166 12.94 7.36 15.86
CA CYS A 166 12.80 8.77 16.26
C CYS A 166 12.35 8.98 17.71
N SER A 167 12.15 7.92 18.49
CA SER A 167 11.63 7.92 19.86
C SER A 167 10.21 8.49 20.06
N HIS A 168 9.51 8.83 18.97
CA HIS A 168 8.13 9.30 19.00
C HIS A 168 7.17 8.20 19.46
N SER A 169 6.15 8.58 20.24
CA SER A 169 5.06 7.71 20.69
C SER A 169 3.83 7.91 19.82
N SER A 170 3.52 6.94 18.97
CA SER A 170 2.31 6.93 18.14
C SER A 170 1.16 6.23 18.88
N GLU A 171 -0.06 6.75 18.73
CA GLU A 171 -1.28 6.28 19.42
C GLU A 171 -1.87 5.01 18.76
N MET A 172 -2.28 4.01 19.55
CA MET A 172 -2.58 2.65 19.06
C MET A 172 -4.06 2.32 18.78
N PHE A 173 -5.00 2.89 19.52
CA PHE A 173 -6.44 2.68 19.35
C PHE A 173 -6.91 3.30 18.03
N GLY A 174 -6.51 4.54 17.73
CA GLY A 174 -6.76 5.19 16.45
C GLY A 174 -6.17 4.40 15.29
N PHE A 175 -4.92 3.94 15.41
CA PHE A 175 -4.26 3.08 14.42
C PHE A 175 -5.07 1.80 14.14
N VAL A 176 -5.46 1.05 15.17
CA VAL A 176 -6.25 -0.19 15.00
C VAL A 176 -7.63 0.10 14.41
N LYS A 177 -8.28 1.19 14.83
CA LYS A 177 -9.56 1.64 14.27
C LYS A 177 -9.45 1.95 12.78
N GLU A 178 -8.39 2.61 12.34
CA GLU A 178 -8.12 2.88 10.92
C GLU A 178 -7.90 1.58 10.13
N VAL A 179 -7.07 0.65 10.64
CA VAL A 179 -6.86 -0.66 10.00
C VAL A 179 -8.18 -1.42 9.84
N PHE A 180 -9.03 -1.47 10.87
CA PHE A 180 -10.34 -2.13 10.75
C PHE A 180 -11.25 -1.45 9.72
N ASN A 181 -11.36 -0.12 9.73
CA ASN A 181 -12.20 0.62 8.79
C ASN A 181 -11.73 0.51 7.33
N CYS A 182 -10.42 0.42 7.08
CA CYS A 182 -9.87 0.35 5.73
C CYS A 182 -9.72 -1.08 5.18
N CYS A 183 -9.57 -2.08 6.05
CA CYS A 183 -9.11 -3.41 5.62
C CYS A 183 -10.09 -4.55 5.91
N ALA A 184 -10.92 -4.44 6.94
CA ALA A 184 -11.61 -5.61 7.50
C ALA A 184 -12.67 -6.22 6.58
N GLU A 185 -13.25 -5.45 5.65
CA GLU A 185 -14.19 -5.94 4.63
C GLU A 185 -13.56 -7.01 3.72
N ASN A 186 -12.24 -6.99 3.52
CA ASN A 186 -11.50 -7.92 2.68
C ASN A 186 -10.93 -9.12 3.46
N TRP A 187 -11.16 -9.21 4.77
CA TRP A 187 -10.65 -10.30 5.59
C TRP A 187 -11.59 -11.51 5.57
N ASN A 188 -11.01 -12.70 5.41
CA ASN A 188 -11.71 -13.94 5.73
C ASN A 188 -11.71 -14.18 7.26
N ALA A 189 -12.44 -15.19 7.72
CA ALA A 189 -12.58 -15.49 9.15
C ALA A 189 -11.25 -15.84 9.84
N GLU A 190 -10.33 -16.54 9.16
CA GLU A 190 -9.02 -16.87 9.72
C GLU A 190 -8.15 -15.62 9.90
N THR A 191 -8.15 -14.71 8.91
CA THR A 191 -7.49 -13.41 9.02
C THR A 191 -8.08 -12.60 10.16
N LEU A 192 -9.41 -12.39 10.19
CA LEU A 192 -10.07 -11.63 11.26
C LEU A 192 -9.75 -12.19 12.65
N MET A 193 -9.73 -13.51 12.84
CA MET A 193 -9.35 -14.13 14.11
C MET A 193 -7.89 -13.83 14.50
N LYS A 194 -6.95 -13.84 13.54
CA LYS A 194 -5.55 -13.46 13.80
C LYS A 194 -5.43 -11.98 14.17
N GLU A 195 -6.10 -11.09 13.46
CA GLU A 195 -6.07 -9.66 13.74
C GLU A 195 -6.70 -9.33 15.10
N LEU A 196 -7.82 -9.97 15.45
CA LEU A 196 -8.44 -9.83 16.79
C LEU A 196 -7.52 -10.33 17.91
N ASP A 197 -6.80 -11.44 17.72
CA ASP A 197 -5.82 -11.91 18.71
C ASP A 197 -4.62 -10.95 18.84
N VAL A 198 -4.18 -10.32 17.75
CA VAL A 198 -3.15 -9.27 17.80
C VAL A 198 -3.65 -8.03 18.55
N VAL A 199 -4.86 -7.54 18.25
CA VAL A 199 -5.49 -6.42 18.97
C VAL A 199 -5.63 -6.74 20.46
N ARG A 200 -6.15 -7.92 20.81
CA ARG A 200 -6.26 -8.41 22.19
C ARG A 200 -4.90 -8.36 22.90
N LYS A 201 -3.81 -8.77 22.24
CA LYS A 201 -2.44 -8.72 22.77
C LYS A 201 -1.89 -7.29 22.91
N ILE A 202 -2.15 -6.41 21.96
CA ILE A 202 -1.74 -5.00 22.01
C ILE A 202 -2.35 -4.31 23.24
N PHE A 203 -3.65 -4.46 23.46
CA PHE A 203 -4.37 -3.79 24.56
C PHE A 203 -4.42 -4.61 25.87
N ALA A 204 -3.70 -5.71 25.99
CA ALA A 204 -3.72 -6.56 27.19
C ALA A 204 -3.19 -5.85 28.46
N ALA A 205 -2.39 -4.80 28.29
CA ALA A 205 -1.85 -3.97 29.36
C ALA A 205 -2.47 -2.55 29.39
N SER A 206 -3.55 -2.28 28.65
CA SER A 206 -4.21 -0.97 28.66
C SER A 206 -4.74 -0.66 30.05
N ASP A 207 -4.49 0.55 30.55
CA ASP A 207 -5.10 1.03 31.78
C ASP A 207 -6.28 1.99 31.57
N ASP A 208 -6.38 2.55 30.38
CA ASP A 208 -7.43 3.44 29.93
C ASP A 208 -8.73 2.72 29.55
N PHE A 209 -9.83 3.47 29.55
CA PHE A 209 -11.18 2.96 29.31
C PHE A 209 -11.39 2.46 27.88
N GLU A 210 -10.86 3.17 26.88
CA GLU A 210 -11.04 2.82 25.46
C GLU A 210 -10.31 1.52 25.10
N GLY A 211 -9.04 1.41 25.50
CA GLY A 211 -8.22 0.24 25.29
C GLY A 211 -8.65 -0.98 26.12
N LYS A 212 -9.08 -0.80 27.39
CA LYS A 212 -9.73 -1.88 28.16
C LYS A 212 -11.00 -2.38 27.47
N GLY A 213 -11.83 -1.47 26.97
CA GLY A 213 -13.01 -1.81 26.18
C GLY A 213 -12.68 -2.56 24.89
N LEU A 214 -11.65 -2.13 24.16
CA LEU A 214 -11.21 -2.76 22.91
C LEU A 214 -10.61 -4.15 23.14
N HIS A 215 -9.81 -4.33 24.19
CA HIS A 215 -9.31 -5.63 24.61
C HIS A 215 -10.46 -6.61 24.88
N ALA A 216 -11.42 -6.20 25.73
CA ALA A 216 -12.58 -7.01 26.08
C ALA A 216 -13.45 -7.33 24.85
N LYS A 217 -13.70 -6.35 23.96
CA LYS A 217 -14.50 -6.57 22.74
C LYS A 217 -13.80 -7.50 21.76
N ALA A 218 -12.48 -7.36 21.58
CA ALA A 218 -11.69 -8.24 20.73
C ALA A 218 -11.72 -9.69 21.25
N GLU A 219 -11.61 -9.89 22.56
CA GLU A 219 -11.72 -11.21 23.19
C GLU A 219 -13.13 -11.81 23.07
N GLU A 220 -14.19 -11.02 23.28
CA GLU A 220 -15.59 -11.42 23.13
C GLU A 220 -15.85 -11.93 21.70
N VAL A 221 -15.53 -11.13 20.68
CA VAL A 221 -15.76 -11.45 19.27
C VAL A 221 -14.89 -12.62 18.82
N LEU A 222 -13.63 -12.69 19.25
CA LEU A 222 -12.74 -13.81 18.97
C LEU A 222 -13.27 -15.12 19.59
N SER A 223 -13.81 -15.06 20.81
CA SER A 223 -14.43 -16.22 21.49
C SER A 223 -15.68 -16.70 20.76
N MET A 224 -16.54 -15.78 20.32
CA MET A 224 -17.75 -16.10 19.55
C MET A 224 -17.45 -16.68 18.17
N LEU A 225 -16.47 -16.13 17.44
CA LEU A 225 -16.00 -16.68 16.16
C LEU A 225 -15.38 -18.07 16.33
N SER A 226 -14.51 -18.26 17.33
CA SER A 226 -13.87 -19.55 17.61
C SER A 226 -14.88 -20.65 17.92
N LYS A 227 -15.98 -20.29 18.62
CA LYS A 227 -17.10 -21.19 18.94
C LYS A 227 -18.15 -21.28 17.82
N LYS A 228 -17.97 -20.56 16.70
CA LYS A 228 -18.91 -20.46 15.57
C LYS A 228 -20.32 -20.00 15.96
N VAL A 229 -20.42 -19.13 16.97
CA VAL A 229 -21.69 -18.58 17.49
C VAL A 229 -22.22 -17.44 16.61
N ILE A 230 -21.32 -16.73 15.92
CA ILE A 230 -21.64 -15.61 15.02
C ILE A 230 -21.00 -15.81 13.64
N SER A 231 -21.55 -15.17 12.61
CA SER A 231 -20.95 -15.18 11.28
C SER A 231 -19.81 -14.16 11.13
N LEU A 232 -19.02 -14.27 10.06
CA LEU A 232 -17.98 -13.29 9.72
C LEU A 232 -18.54 -11.87 9.53
N PRO A 233 -19.60 -11.62 8.72
CA PRO A 233 -20.24 -10.31 8.64
C PRO A 233 -20.72 -9.77 10.00
N ASP A 234 -21.29 -10.61 10.86
CA ASP A 234 -21.74 -10.18 12.19
C ASP A 234 -20.56 -9.76 13.06
N ALA A 235 -19.45 -10.51 13.03
CA ALA A 235 -18.24 -10.18 13.77
C ALA A 235 -17.59 -8.87 13.30
N LEU A 236 -17.51 -8.66 11.98
CA LEU A 236 -17.04 -7.41 11.38
C LEU A 236 -17.92 -6.24 11.80
N ASN A 237 -19.24 -6.37 11.64
CA ASN A 237 -20.19 -5.33 12.04
C ASN A 237 -20.14 -5.05 13.56
N ASN A 238 -19.99 -6.06 14.42
CA ASN A 238 -19.79 -5.87 15.86
C ASN A 238 -18.57 -4.99 16.18
N MET A 239 -17.44 -5.23 15.52
CA MET A 239 -16.21 -4.44 15.72
C MET A 239 -16.35 -3.03 15.14
N LEU A 240 -16.90 -2.88 13.94
CA LEU A 240 -17.10 -1.57 13.30
C LEU A 240 -18.12 -0.71 14.07
N GLN A 241 -19.18 -1.31 14.62
CA GLN A 241 -20.13 -0.61 15.50
C GLN A 241 -19.47 -0.16 16.80
N PHE A 242 -18.63 -1.00 17.42
CA PHE A 242 -17.83 -0.62 18.59
C PHE A 242 -16.93 0.60 18.30
N PHE A 243 -16.20 0.59 17.18
CA PHE A 243 -15.37 1.74 16.79
C PHE A 243 -16.17 3.00 16.42
N LYS A 244 -17.44 2.85 16.01
CA LYS A 244 -18.30 3.97 15.60
C LYS A 244 -19.02 4.64 16.77
N TYR A 245 -19.54 3.85 17.72
CA TYR A 245 -20.38 4.35 18.81
C TYR A 245 -19.66 4.38 20.17
N GLY A 246 -18.45 3.84 20.25
CA GLY A 246 -17.57 3.93 21.43
C GLY A 246 -17.88 2.90 22.51
N VAL A 247 -17.00 2.85 23.50
CA VAL A 247 -17.22 2.10 24.74
C VAL A 247 -18.31 2.83 25.52
N THR A 248 -19.46 2.18 25.71
CA THR A 248 -20.47 2.61 26.69
C THR A 248 -20.33 1.75 27.94
N ASP A 249 -20.56 2.34 29.12
CA ASP A 249 -20.25 1.74 30.44
C ASP A 249 -20.90 0.37 30.70
N CYS A 250 -21.91 -0.02 29.91
CA CYS A 250 -22.56 -1.32 29.98
C CYS A 250 -21.79 -2.49 29.35
N SER A 251 -20.70 -2.27 28.62
CA SER A 251 -19.95 -3.38 27.97
C SER A 251 -18.97 -4.13 28.89
N VAL A 252 -18.75 -3.68 30.14
CA VAL A 252 -17.79 -4.30 31.08
C VAL A 252 -18.49 -4.98 32.27
N THR A 253 -19.42 -5.90 32.03
CA THR A 253 -19.88 -6.87 33.05
C THR A 253 -20.23 -8.25 32.48
N GLY A 254 -19.21 -9.08 32.29
CA GLY A 254 -19.40 -10.53 32.13
C GLY A 254 -19.60 -11.24 33.48
N SER A 255 -20.76 -11.10 34.15
CA SER A 255 -21.16 -11.99 35.25
C SER A 255 -22.65 -11.93 35.61
N LYS A 256 -23.24 -13.11 35.86
CA LYS A 256 -24.65 -13.28 36.27
C LYS A 256 -24.81 -13.01 37.76
N SER A 257 -25.76 -12.14 38.12
CA SER A 257 -26.35 -12.07 39.47
C SER A 257 -27.82 -11.64 39.39
N LYS A 258 -28.72 -12.37 40.06
CA LYS A 258 -30.13 -11.94 40.23
C LYS A 258 -30.18 -10.89 41.34
N GLY A 259 -30.83 -9.76 41.09
CA GLY A 259 -31.16 -8.73 42.07
C GLY A 259 -32.44 -8.00 41.62
N ILE A 260 -33.33 -7.68 42.56
CA ILE A 260 -34.72 -7.27 42.29
C ILE A 260 -34.93 -5.80 42.69
N LEU A 261 -35.60 -5.05 41.80
CA LEU A 261 -36.25 -3.73 42.00
C LEU A 261 -35.42 -2.56 42.57
N ALA A 262 -35.32 -1.49 41.77
CA ALA A 262 -36.18 -0.32 41.97
C ALA A 262 -36.13 0.61 40.73
N ALA A 263 -37.28 1.16 40.34
CA ALA A 263 -37.34 2.23 39.35
C ALA A 263 -37.16 3.58 40.05
N ASN A 264 -36.49 4.54 39.40
CA ASN A 264 -36.77 5.96 39.59
C ASN A 264 -36.53 6.73 38.29
N GLN A 265 -37.46 7.64 38.00
CA GLN A 265 -37.40 8.59 36.91
C GLN A 265 -36.70 9.89 37.39
N ALA A 266 -36.68 10.91 36.52
CA ALA A 266 -36.09 12.25 36.70
C ALA A 266 -34.56 12.32 36.51
N SER A 267 -34.00 13.29 35.77
CA SER A 267 -34.60 14.33 34.93
C SER A 267 -33.65 14.77 33.82
N GLN A 268 -34.20 15.31 32.73
CA GLN A 268 -33.42 16.01 31.71
C GLN A 268 -32.81 17.30 32.28
N SER A 269 -31.54 17.56 31.97
CA SER A 269 -31.00 18.93 31.95
C SER A 269 -30.00 19.07 30.80
N THR A 270 -30.31 20.00 29.89
CA THR A 270 -29.56 20.25 28.65
C THR A 270 -28.83 21.59 28.77
N ILE A 271 -27.50 21.59 28.79
CA ILE A 271 -26.67 22.76 28.41
C ILE A 271 -25.46 22.25 27.60
N PRO A 272 -25.14 22.85 26.43
CA PRO A 272 -24.09 22.36 25.54
C PRO A 272 -22.72 22.97 25.86
N LEU A 273 -21.67 22.16 25.81
CA LEU A 273 -20.29 22.66 25.82
C LEU A 273 -19.73 22.63 24.39
N LEU A 274 -19.40 23.81 23.85
CA LEU A 274 -18.75 23.93 22.55
C LEU A 274 -17.30 23.44 22.65
N SER A 275 -16.88 22.57 21.73
CA SER A 275 -15.48 22.23 21.50
C SER A 275 -14.95 22.94 20.25
N PRO A 276 -13.74 23.53 20.28
CA PRO A 276 -13.17 24.21 19.12
C PRO A 276 -12.72 23.20 18.06
N ALA A 277 -12.93 23.54 16.79
CA ALA A 277 -12.52 22.71 15.66
C ALA A 277 -10.98 22.78 15.47
N ILE A 278 -10.33 21.62 15.49
CA ILE A 278 -8.92 21.45 15.10
C ILE A 278 -8.85 20.43 13.96
N SER A 279 -8.10 20.77 12.91
CA SER A 279 -7.96 20.00 11.68
C SER A 279 -7.31 18.62 11.91
N PRO A 280 -7.73 17.55 11.18
CA PRO A 280 -7.12 16.24 11.29
C PRO A 280 -5.69 16.22 10.70
N PRO A 281 -4.80 15.35 11.21
CA PRO A 281 -3.47 15.13 10.62
C PRO A 281 -3.57 14.41 9.26
N LYS A 282 -2.49 14.47 8.48
CA LYS A 282 -2.45 13.99 7.09
C LYS A 282 -2.49 12.46 7.03
N SER A 283 -3.41 11.89 6.27
CA SER A 283 -3.48 10.45 6.04
C SER A 283 -2.34 9.94 5.14
N PHE A 284 -1.52 9.04 5.69
CA PHE A 284 -0.42 8.40 4.97
C PHE A 284 -0.88 7.14 4.22
N ASN A 285 -1.69 7.32 3.17
CA ASN A 285 -1.92 6.25 2.19
C ASN A 285 -0.59 5.84 1.54
N PHE A 286 -0.26 4.54 1.59
CA PHE A 286 0.81 3.92 0.82
C PHE A 286 0.23 3.13 -0.35
N ASN A 287 0.66 3.43 -1.58
CA ASN A 287 0.29 2.65 -2.76
C ASN A 287 1.16 1.39 -2.82
N ALA A 288 0.57 0.21 -2.65
CA ALA A 288 1.20 -1.02 -3.13
C ALA A 288 1.12 -1.02 -4.67
N SER A 289 2.27 -0.83 -5.34
CA SER A 289 2.31 -0.79 -6.81
C SER A 289 1.88 -2.12 -7.43
N THR A 290 0.70 -2.15 -8.03
CA THR A 290 0.21 -3.28 -8.84
C THR A 290 0.88 -3.31 -10.22
N SER A 291 2.18 -3.66 -10.26
CA SER A 291 2.97 -3.78 -11.50
C SER A 291 3.23 -5.24 -11.92
N ILE A 292 2.47 -6.20 -11.38
CA ILE A 292 2.78 -7.65 -11.46
C ILE A 292 2.12 -8.37 -12.65
N LEU A 293 1.29 -7.71 -13.48
CA LEU A 293 0.59 -8.37 -14.60
C LEU A 293 1.16 -8.12 -16.02
N ASP A 294 1.98 -7.08 -16.26
CA ASP A 294 2.43 -6.72 -17.63
C ASP A 294 3.82 -7.27 -18.03
N SER A 295 4.56 -7.93 -17.14
CA SER A 295 5.95 -8.38 -17.42
C SER A 295 6.10 -9.87 -17.75
N GLN A 296 5.00 -10.61 -17.99
CA GLN A 296 5.03 -12.04 -18.31
C GLN A 296 4.04 -12.46 -19.42
N ILE A 297 4.21 -11.94 -20.64
CA ILE A 297 3.96 -12.63 -21.94
C ILE A 297 4.70 -11.81 -23.01
N ASP A 298 6.02 -12.00 -23.17
CA ASP A 298 6.75 -11.52 -24.37
C ASP A 298 8.15 -12.16 -24.54
N ALA A 299 8.23 -13.48 -24.38
CA ALA A 299 9.51 -14.21 -24.46
C ALA A 299 9.38 -15.66 -24.98
N LEU A 300 8.63 -15.87 -26.08
CA LEU A 300 8.58 -17.16 -26.80
C LEU A 300 8.52 -17.01 -28.33
N LYS A 301 9.46 -16.27 -28.94
CA LYS A 301 9.80 -16.43 -30.38
C LYS A 301 11.29 -16.24 -30.65
N THR A 302 11.96 -17.34 -31.03
CA THR A 302 13.17 -17.45 -31.88
C THR A 302 13.53 -18.95 -31.92
N SER A 303 12.99 -19.71 -32.88
CA SER A 303 13.59 -20.01 -34.20
C SER A 303 14.53 -21.23 -34.19
N PRO A 304 14.47 -22.06 -35.24
CA PRO A 304 15.68 -22.59 -35.87
C PRO A 304 15.84 -22.07 -37.32
N LYS A 305 17.06 -22.22 -37.86
CA LYS A 305 17.55 -21.66 -39.13
C LYS A 305 17.29 -22.56 -40.34
N SER A 306 17.28 -21.96 -41.54
CA SER A 306 18.01 -22.50 -42.71
C SER A 306 18.52 -21.34 -43.61
N LEU A 307 19.35 -21.66 -44.60
CA LEU A 307 20.26 -20.74 -45.31
C LEU A 307 19.66 -20.19 -46.62
N SER A 308 20.11 -18.99 -47.07
CA SER A 308 20.97 -18.85 -48.26
C SER A 308 20.93 -17.47 -48.98
N ILE A 309 22.12 -17.03 -49.39
CA ILE A 309 22.47 -16.20 -50.58
C ILE A 309 22.21 -14.67 -50.53
N GLU A 310 23.30 -13.94 -50.81
CA GLU A 310 23.44 -12.49 -51.06
C GLU A 310 23.21 -12.19 -52.57
N PRO A 311 23.00 -10.93 -53.03
CA PRO A 311 24.11 -9.97 -53.15
C PRO A 311 23.79 -8.48 -52.89
N CYS A 312 24.86 -7.68 -52.77
CA CYS A 312 24.88 -6.25 -52.41
C CYS A 312 24.46 -5.27 -53.54
N PHE A 313 24.05 -4.06 -53.14
CA PHE A 313 24.45 -2.73 -53.69
C PHE A 313 24.20 -1.70 -52.57
N GLY A 314 25.10 -0.77 -52.20
CA GLY A 314 25.41 0.51 -52.86
C GLY A 314 24.27 1.55 -52.65
N SER A 315 24.44 2.78 -52.14
CA SER A 315 25.64 3.58 -51.82
C SER A 315 25.29 4.79 -50.90
N SER A 316 26.33 5.48 -50.41
CA SER A 316 26.32 6.75 -49.64
C SER A 316 25.48 7.92 -50.23
N SER A 317 24.88 8.77 -49.39
CA SER A 317 25.15 10.24 -49.38
C SER A 317 24.44 11.04 -48.27
N ASN A 318 25.19 11.93 -47.60
CA ASN A 318 24.68 13.14 -46.94
C ASN A 318 24.89 14.35 -47.88
N PRO A 319 24.11 15.44 -47.73
CA PRO A 319 24.74 16.76 -47.72
C PRO A 319 24.18 17.74 -46.66
N LEU A 320 24.86 18.87 -46.51
CA LEU A 320 24.70 19.86 -45.42
C LEU A 320 23.83 21.08 -45.81
N ALA A 321 23.17 21.63 -44.79
CA ALA A 321 22.92 23.06 -44.46
C ALA A 321 22.30 24.05 -45.49
N ILE A 322 21.39 24.90 -44.97
CA ILE A 322 21.30 26.37 -45.18
C ILE A 322 20.35 26.96 -44.10
N GLU A 323 20.73 28.08 -43.48
CA GLU A 323 19.89 28.95 -42.62
C GLU A 323 19.88 30.37 -43.25
N PRO A 324 18.79 31.14 -43.09
CA PRO A 324 18.99 32.56 -42.80
C PRO A 324 18.09 33.10 -41.67
N ARG A 325 18.61 34.12 -40.94
CA ARG A 325 18.00 34.76 -39.76
C ARG A 325 17.51 36.18 -40.04
N PHE A 326 16.60 36.67 -39.17
CA PHE A 326 16.38 38.04 -38.64
C PHE A 326 14.88 38.14 -38.24
N GLY A 327 14.37 38.55 -37.06
CA GLY A 327 14.89 38.91 -35.72
C GLY A 327 13.70 38.98 -34.71
N ALA A 328 13.80 39.32 -33.41
CA ALA A 328 14.95 39.79 -32.62
C ALA A 328 14.92 39.42 -31.10
N SER A 329 14.36 40.27 -30.21
CA SER A 329 14.49 40.20 -28.71
C SER A 329 13.39 41.06 -28.01
N PRO A 330 13.10 40.94 -26.67
CA PRO A 330 14.00 40.49 -25.58
C PRO A 330 13.44 39.49 -24.53
N LYS A 331 14.34 39.02 -23.65
CA LYS A 331 14.07 38.22 -22.43
C LYS A 331 13.53 39.09 -21.28
N PRO A 332 12.91 38.48 -20.25
CA PRO A 332 13.66 38.39 -18.98
C PRO A 332 13.54 37.06 -18.20
N LEU A 333 14.65 36.74 -17.52
CA LEU A 333 14.79 36.01 -16.25
C LEU A 333 14.43 34.50 -16.15
N SER A 334 15.32 33.81 -15.44
CA SER A 334 15.22 32.41 -15.02
C SER A 334 14.47 32.31 -13.69
N VAL A 335 13.61 31.29 -13.55
CA VAL A 335 13.11 30.80 -12.26
C VAL A 335 13.11 29.27 -12.30
N ASP A 336 13.69 28.65 -11.27
CA ASP A 336 13.70 27.20 -11.07
C ASP A 336 12.28 26.62 -10.97
N SER A 337 11.98 25.60 -11.78
CA SER A 337 10.73 24.83 -11.68
C SER A 337 10.97 23.43 -11.10
N ARG A 338 11.20 23.37 -9.79
CA ARG A 338 10.94 22.15 -9.02
C ARG A 338 9.44 22.07 -8.73
N PHE A 339 8.69 21.25 -9.45
CA PHE A 339 7.42 20.70 -8.94
C PHE A 339 7.04 19.42 -9.68
N GLY A 340 7.36 18.29 -9.07
CA GLY A 340 6.70 17.01 -9.37
C GLY A 340 5.86 16.60 -8.16
N ALA A 341 4.55 16.37 -8.37
CA ALA A 341 3.67 15.52 -7.57
C ALA A 341 2.23 15.63 -8.09
N SER A 342 1.67 14.53 -8.60
CA SER A 342 0.22 14.42 -8.85
C SER A 342 -0.52 14.03 -7.55
N PRO A 343 -1.77 14.47 -7.31
CA PRO A 343 -2.48 14.21 -6.04
C PRO A 343 -3.00 12.77 -5.87
N LYS A 344 -3.18 12.37 -4.60
CA LYS A 344 -3.81 11.11 -4.16
C LYS A 344 -5.35 11.17 -4.25
N PRO A 345 -6.06 10.03 -4.28
CA PRO A 345 -7.52 9.99 -4.23
C PRO A 345 -8.13 9.98 -2.84
N LEU A 346 -9.45 10.21 -2.82
CA LEU A 346 -10.33 10.12 -1.65
C LEU A 346 -11.40 9.05 -1.86
N SER A 347 -11.87 8.47 -0.75
CA SER A 347 -12.93 7.45 -0.71
C SER A 347 -14.30 8.02 -1.07
N VAL A 348 -15.23 7.16 -1.52
CA VAL A 348 -16.56 7.54 -2.02
C VAL A 348 -17.63 6.67 -1.36
N ASP A 349 -18.60 7.31 -0.70
CA ASP A 349 -19.73 6.64 -0.05
C ASP A 349 -20.64 5.92 -1.06
N SER A 350 -21.14 4.74 -0.70
CA SER A 350 -21.86 3.84 -1.60
C SER A 350 -23.37 4.04 -1.53
N ARG A 351 -23.94 4.77 -2.51
CA ARG A 351 -25.39 4.85 -2.70
C ARG A 351 -25.78 4.92 -4.19
N PHE A 352 -26.55 3.90 -4.61
CA PHE A 352 -27.08 3.63 -5.96
C PHE A 352 -26.03 3.26 -7.04
N GLY A 353 -26.20 2.18 -7.81
CA GLY A 353 -27.24 1.15 -7.75
C GLY A 353 -27.02 -0.01 -8.74
N ALA A 354 -27.71 -1.13 -8.51
CA ALA A 354 -27.85 -2.30 -9.38
C ALA A 354 -26.56 -2.98 -9.90
N SER A 355 -26.04 -3.94 -9.13
CA SER A 355 -25.20 -5.01 -9.69
C SER A 355 -26.01 -5.87 -10.66
N PRO A 356 -25.59 -6.07 -11.92
CA PRO A 356 -26.12 -7.15 -12.75
C PRO A 356 -25.76 -8.50 -12.12
N LYS A 357 -26.66 -9.47 -12.20
CA LYS A 357 -26.46 -10.84 -11.71
C LYS A 357 -25.19 -11.45 -12.34
N PRO A 358 -24.49 -12.36 -11.64
CA PRO A 358 -23.46 -13.17 -12.29
C PRO A 358 -24.11 -13.92 -13.45
N LEU A 359 -23.59 -13.70 -14.67
CA LEU A 359 -24.03 -14.46 -15.83
C LEU A 359 -23.63 -15.93 -15.58
N SER A 360 -24.61 -16.81 -15.69
CA SER A 360 -24.40 -18.24 -15.58
C SER A 360 -23.38 -18.65 -16.64
N ILE A 361 -22.25 -19.21 -16.20
CA ILE A 361 -21.34 -19.90 -17.12
C ILE A 361 -22.07 -21.18 -17.51
N ASP A 362 -22.65 -21.22 -18.71
CA ASP A 362 -23.11 -22.47 -19.29
C ASP A 362 -21.90 -23.39 -19.39
N SER A 363 -21.95 -24.50 -18.67
CA SER A 363 -20.89 -25.50 -18.57
C SER A 363 -20.84 -26.39 -19.81
N HIS A 364 -20.79 -25.77 -20.99
CA HIS A 364 -20.44 -26.42 -22.25
C HIS A 364 -18.92 -26.59 -22.35
N PHE A 365 -18.36 -27.34 -21.40
CA PHE A 365 -17.04 -27.94 -21.54
C PHE A 365 -17.12 -29.01 -22.63
N GLY A 366 -17.00 -28.56 -23.88
CA GLY A 366 -17.05 -29.43 -25.06
C GLY A 366 -16.05 -30.56 -24.92
N ALA A 367 -16.54 -31.79 -25.06
CA ALA A 367 -15.75 -32.99 -24.84
C ALA A 367 -14.43 -32.94 -25.62
N SER A 368 -13.32 -33.25 -24.96
CA SER A 368 -12.08 -33.53 -25.67
C SER A 368 -12.34 -34.66 -26.69
N PRO A 369 -12.00 -34.49 -27.97
CA PRO A 369 -12.07 -35.58 -28.92
C PRO A 369 -11.20 -36.73 -28.41
N LYS A 370 -11.82 -37.88 -28.11
CA LYS A 370 -11.03 -39.08 -27.82
C LYS A 370 -10.19 -39.39 -29.07
N PRO A 371 -8.89 -39.69 -28.94
CA PRO A 371 -8.11 -40.14 -30.08
C PRO A 371 -8.73 -41.43 -30.61
N LEU A 372 -9.04 -41.45 -31.90
CA LEU A 372 -9.47 -42.67 -32.58
C LEU A 372 -8.26 -43.59 -32.70
N SER A 373 -8.15 -44.57 -31.79
CA SER A 373 -7.21 -45.67 -31.92
C SER A 373 -7.58 -46.51 -33.13
N ILE A 374 -6.88 -46.29 -34.24
CA ILE A 374 -6.88 -47.21 -35.39
C ILE A 374 -5.70 -48.16 -35.16
N GLU A 375 -5.99 -49.40 -34.75
CA GLU A 375 -5.01 -50.49 -34.85
C GLU A 375 -4.95 -50.97 -36.31
N PRO A 376 -3.80 -50.91 -36.99
CA PRO A 376 -3.64 -51.53 -38.29
C PRO A 376 -3.29 -53.01 -38.11
N HIS A 377 -4.27 -53.90 -38.30
CA HIS A 377 -3.99 -55.33 -38.47
C HIS A 377 -3.22 -55.54 -39.79
N PHE A 378 -1.90 -55.70 -39.70
CA PHE A 378 -1.05 -55.97 -40.86
C PHE A 378 -1.35 -57.36 -41.45
N SER A 379 -1.97 -57.38 -42.63
CA SER A 379 -2.00 -58.51 -43.55
C SER A 379 -1.35 -58.08 -44.86
N THR A 380 -0.49 -58.91 -45.42
CA THR A 380 0.36 -58.59 -46.57
C THR A 380 -0.44 -58.27 -47.84
N THR A 381 -0.32 -57.04 -48.35
CA THR A 381 -0.79 -56.63 -49.68
C THR A 381 0.30 -55.85 -50.43
N SER A 382 0.00 -55.39 -51.65
CA SER A 382 1.02 -54.94 -52.61
C SER A 382 1.55 -53.52 -52.33
N LYS A 383 2.69 -53.17 -52.94
CA LYS A 383 3.34 -51.85 -52.74
C LYS A 383 2.45 -50.64 -53.08
N ASP A 384 1.47 -50.81 -53.97
CA ASP A 384 0.56 -49.75 -54.38
C ASP A 384 -0.55 -49.51 -53.32
N ASP A 385 -0.92 -50.55 -52.56
CA ASP A 385 -1.90 -50.46 -51.46
C ASP A 385 -1.31 -49.75 -50.23
N GLU A 386 -0.04 -49.99 -49.93
CA GLU A 386 0.69 -49.38 -48.80
C GLU A 386 0.85 -47.87 -49.00
N ALA A 387 1.16 -47.43 -50.23
CA ALA A 387 1.26 -46.02 -50.58
C ALA A 387 -0.09 -45.29 -50.46
N SER A 388 -1.17 -45.88 -50.98
CA SER A 388 -2.54 -45.35 -50.86
C SER A 388 -2.97 -45.24 -49.39
N THR A 389 -2.69 -46.27 -48.59
CA THR A 389 -2.99 -46.29 -47.15
C THR A 389 -2.24 -45.18 -46.41
N LEU A 390 -0.93 -45.02 -46.65
CA LEU A 390 -0.13 -43.95 -46.04
C LEU A 390 -0.64 -42.55 -46.42
N GLU A 391 -1.05 -42.35 -47.69
CA GLU A 391 -1.62 -41.08 -48.15
C GLU A 391 -2.92 -40.72 -47.41
N THR A 392 -3.79 -41.69 -47.11
CA THR A 392 -4.99 -41.44 -46.29
C THR A 392 -4.65 -41.05 -44.85
N VAL A 393 -3.65 -41.69 -44.24
CA VAL A 393 -3.18 -41.36 -42.88
C VAL A 393 -2.61 -39.95 -42.82
N VAL A 394 -1.82 -39.55 -43.83
CA VAL A 394 -1.29 -38.17 -43.95
C VAL A 394 -2.43 -37.15 -44.05
N LYS A 395 -3.43 -37.39 -44.92
CA LYS A 395 -4.62 -36.51 -45.05
C LYS A 395 -5.40 -36.38 -43.75
N CYS A 396 -5.59 -37.48 -43.01
CA CYS A 396 -6.23 -37.46 -41.69
C CYS A 396 -5.41 -36.65 -40.66
N LYS A 397 -4.09 -36.82 -40.62
CA LYS A 397 -3.21 -36.07 -39.71
C LYS A 397 -3.12 -34.58 -40.06
N GLU A 398 -3.19 -34.23 -41.34
CA GLU A 398 -3.26 -32.83 -41.80
C GLU A 398 -4.59 -32.18 -41.39
N ALA A 399 -5.72 -32.90 -41.48
CA ALA A 399 -7.03 -32.42 -41.01
C ALA A 399 -7.07 -32.25 -39.48
N GLU A 400 -6.49 -33.19 -38.73
CA GLU A 400 -6.33 -33.11 -37.27
C GLU A 400 -5.48 -31.89 -36.86
N ALA A 401 -4.36 -31.65 -37.53
CA ALA A 401 -3.50 -30.48 -37.29
C ALA A 401 -4.24 -29.15 -37.58
N LYS A 402 -5.02 -29.08 -38.67
CA LYS A 402 -5.85 -27.90 -39.00
C LYS A 402 -6.91 -27.63 -37.93
N LEU A 403 -7.52 -28.68 -37.36
CA LEU A 403 -8.49 -28.54 -36.26
C LEU A 403 -7.84 -28.00 -34.98
N PHE A 404 -6.69 -28.55 -34.58
CA PHE A 404 -5.96 -28.06 -33.40
C PHE A 404 -5.44 -26.63 -33.58
N GLN A 405 -4.97 -26.27 -34.77
CA GLN A 405 -4.56 -24.91 -35.09
C GLN A 405 -5.74 -23.93 -34.94
N LYS A 406 -6.90 -24.26 -35.52
CA LYS A 406 -8.11 -23.45 -35.39
C LYS A 406 -8.54 -23.27 -33.92
N LEU A 407 -8.57 -24.36 -33.14
CA LEU A 407 -8.91 -24.30 -31.72
C LEU A 407 -7.95 -23.39 -30.93
N ALA A 408 -6.66 -23.41 -31.28
CA ALA A 408 -5.66 -22.54 -30.67
C ALA A 408 -5.81 -21.07 -31.11
N ASP A 409 -6.26 -20.79 -32.33
CA ASP A 409 -6.59 -19.44 -32.80
C ASP A 409 -7.87 -18.88 -32.13
N ASP A 410 -8.91 -19.70 -32.02
CA ASP A 410 -10.15 -19.34 -31.33
C ASP A 410 -9.89 -19.03 -29.84
N ALA A 411 -9.10 -19.85 -29.14
CA ALA A 411 -8.68 -19.60 -27.77
C ALA A 411 -7.81 -18.33 -27.63
N ARG A 412 -6.92 -18.03 -28.59
CA ARG A 412 -6.15 -16.77 -28.60
C ARG A 412 -7.07 -15.55 -28.73
N LYS A 413 -8.07 -15.62 -29.61
CA LYS A 413 -9.06 -14.57 -29.85
C LYS A 413 -9.92 -14.32 -28.61
N GLU A 414 -10.33 -15.38 -27.93
CA GLU A 414 -11.11 -15.28 -26.69
C GLU A 414 -10.32 -14.60 -25.56
N VAL A 415 -9.04 -14.97 -25.37
CA VAL A 415 -8.17 -14.29 -24.39
C VAL A 415 -8.02 -12.80 -24.72
N GLU A 416 -7.90 -12.40 -25.99
CA GLU A 416 -7.79 -10.98 -26.34
C GLU A 416 -9.11 -10.22 -26.15
N ASN A 417 -10.26 -10.85 -26.38
CA ASN A 417 -11.57 -10.27 -26.03
C ASN A 417 -11.66 -10.03 -24.51
N TYR A 418 -11.24 -10.97 -23.68
CA TYR A 418 -11.19 -10.78 -22.23
C TYR A 418 -10.23 -9.66 -21.81
N ARG A 419 -9.04 -9.57 -22.43
CA ARG A 419 -8.13 -8.44 -22.18
C ARG A 419 -8.75 -7.10 -22.56
N GLN A 420 -9.43 -7.00 -23.70
CA GLN A 420 -10.09 -5.76 -24.10
C GLN A 420 -11.22 -5.38 -23.12
N MET A 421 -12.00 -6.35 -22.64
CA MET A 421 -13.03 -6.12 -21.64
C MET A 421 -12.45 -5.60 -20.32
N VAL A 422 -11.33 -6.18 -19.86
CA VAL A 422 -10.61 -5.73 -18.66
C VAL A 422 -10.03 -4.32 -18.85
N ARG A 423 -9.38 -4.04 -19.99
CA ARG A 423 -8.85 -2.69 -20.32
C ARG A 423 -9.96 -1.63 -20.29
N ASN A 424 -11.07 -1.89 -20.98
CA ASN A 424 -12.23 -0.98 -20.99
C ASN A 424 -12.81 -0.76 -19.59
N ARG A 425 -12.84 -1.80 -18.75
CA ARG A 425 -13.34 -1.69 -17.37
C ARG A 425 -12.41 -0.89 -16.47
N ILE A 426 -11.08 -1.06 -16.61
CA ILE A 426 -10.09 -0.25 -15.89
C ILE A 426 -10.24 1.23 -16.28
N GLN A 427 -10.23 1.54 -17.58
CA GLN A 427 -10.39 2.91 -18.07
C GLN A 427 -11.69 3.56 -17.55
N SER A 428 -12.81 2.84 -17.62
CA SER A 428 -14.11 3.33 -17.10
C SER A 428 -14.08 3.64 -15.60
N MET A 429 -13.34 2.88 -14.80
CA MET A 429 -13.17 3.16 -13.37
C MET A 429 -12.22 4.34 -13.11
N GLU A 430 -11.15 4.46 -13.90
CA GLU A 430 -10.20 5.58 -13.82
C GLU A 430 -10.86 6.92 -14.18
N GLU A 431 -11.71 6.95 -15.22
CA GLU A 431 -12.49 8.13 -15.62
C GLU A 431 -13.50 8.56 -14.53
N GLU A 432 -14.23 7.59 -13.94
CA GLU A 432 -15.19 7.86 -12.87
C GLU A 432 -14.48 8.42 -11.61
N TYR A 433 -13.36 7.81 -11.24
CA TYR A 433 -12.49 8.22 -10.14
C TYR A 433 -11.91 9.62 -10.36
N ALA A 434 -11.40 9.92 -11.57
CA ALA A 434 -10.88 11.24 -11.93
C ALA A 434 -11.97 12.32 -11.85
N SER A 435 -13.18 12.00 -12.31
CA SER A 435 -14.36 12.89 -12.18
C SER A 435 -14.69 13.20 -10.73
N LYS A 436 -14.62 12.21 -9.83
CA LYS A 436 -14.88 12.39 -8.40
C LYS A 436 -13.80 13.22 -7.70
N VAL A 437 -12.52 12.97 -8.00
CA VAL A 437 -11.40 13.79 -7.49
C VAL A 437 -11.55 15.26 -7.94
N ALA A 438 -11.85 15.51 -9.21
CA ALA A 438 -12.07 16.86 -9.73
C ALA A 438 -13.21 17.61 -9.01
N LYS A 439 -14.33 16.92 -8.73
CA LYS A 439 -15.46 17.49 -7.97
C LYS A 439 -15.08 17.84 -6.53
N LEU A 440 -14.34 16.98 -5.84
CA LEU A 440 -13.87 17.22 -4.47
C LEU A 440 -12.89 18.40 -4.41
N CYS A 441 -11.93 18.48 -5.35
CA CYS A 441 -11.02 19.62 -5.44
C CYS A 441 -11.76 20.96 -5.67
N PHE A 442 -12.82 20.95 -6.48
CA PHE A 442 -13.66 22.14 -6.70
C PHE A 442 -14.42 22.55 -5.41
N GLN A 443 -15.02 21.59 -4.70
CA GLN A 443 -15.71 21.84 -3.44
C GLN A 443 -14.77 22.38 -2.35
N GLU A 444 -13.57 21.81 -2.21
CA GLU A 444 -12.55 22.35 -1.29
C GLU A 444 -12.14 23.78 -1.64
N ALA A 445 -11.96 24.09 -2.93
CA ALA A 445 -11.60 25.43 -3.37
C ALA A 445 -12.71 26.44 -3.07
N GLU A 446 -13.98 26.06 -3.26
CA GLU A 446 -15.12 26.88 -2.91
C GLU A 446 -15.27 27.07 -1.39
N GLU A 447 -15.06 26.04 -0.58
CA GLU A 447 -15.12 26.18 0.88
C GLU A 447 -13.98 27.06 1.42
N LYS A 448 -12.77 26.94 0.86
CA LYS A 448 -11.63 27.84 1.15
C LYS A 448 -11.95 29.29 0.77
N ARG A 449 -12.59 29.52 -0.38
CA ARG A 449 -13.09 30.84 -0.80
C ARG A 449 -14.14 31.39 0.19
N ARG A 450 -15.08 30.54 0.64
CA ARG A 450 -16.13 30.91 1.61
C ARG A 450 -15.52 31.32 2.96
N LYS A 451 -14.59 30.53 3.50
CA LYS A 451 -13.89 30.84 4.77
C LYS A 451 -13.14 32.17 4.70
N LYS A 452 -12.38 32.41 3.63
CA LYS A 452 -11.68 33.71 3.44
C LYS A 452 -12.62 34.90 3.34
N MET A 453 -13.80 34.73 2.75
CA MET A 453 -14.82 35.79 2.68
C MET A 453 -15.46 36.07 4.05
N GLU A 454 -15.61 35.05 4.89
CA GLU A 454 -16.09 35.16 6.26
C GLU A 454 -15.04 35.86 7.16
N GLU A 455 -13.76 35.48 7.05
CA GLU A 455 -12.61 36.14 7.69
C GLU A 455 -12.48 37.62 7.27
N LEU A 456 -12.63 37.93 5.98
CA LEU A 456 -12.60 39.31 5.49
C LEU A 456 -13.70 40.16 6.16
N LYS A 457 -14.91 39.61 6.27
CA LYS A 457 -16.06 40.29 6.88
C LYS A 457 -15.88 40.52 8.38
N THR A 458 -15.26 39.59 9.12
CA THR A 458 -14.95 39.81 10.54
C THR A 458 -13.88 40.88 10.72
N LEU A 459 -12.88 40.93 9.84
CA LEU A 459 -11.85 41.97 9.85
C LEU A 459 -12.42 43.35 9.50
N GLU A 460 -13.30 43.45 8.50
CA GLU A 460 -13.98 44.69 8.11
C GLU A 460 -14.84 45.25 9.26
N ASN A 461 -15.63 44.39 9.92
CA ASN A 461 -16.40 44.75 11.11
C ASN A 461 -15.48 45.26 12.24
N SER A 462 -14.38 44.55 12.52
CA SER A 462 -13.41 44.95 13.55
C SER A 462 -12.74 46.30 13.23
N HIS A 463 -12.44 46.55 11.96
CA HIS A 463 -11.89 47.83 11.50
C HIS A 463 -12.91 48.97 11.65
N TYR A 464 -14.18 48.72 11.34
CA TYR A 464 -15.27 49.68 11.56
C TYR A 464 -15.44 50.02 13.04
N ASP A 465 -15.46 49.01 13.93
CA ASP A 465 -15.57 49.21 15.37
C ASP A 465 -14.36 49.95 15.96
N TYR A 466 -13.14 49.63 15.50
CA TYR A 466 -11.93 50.37 15.85
C TYR A 466 -12.02 51.84 15.41
N HIS A 467 -12.45 52.12 14.18
CA HIS A 467 -12.62 53.48 13.69
C HIS A 467 -13.67 54.26 14.50
N LYS A 468 -14.79 53.61 14.84
CA LYS A 468 -15.85 54.17 15.69
C LYS A 468 -15.37 54.46 17.11
N MET A 469 -14.56 53.57 17.70
CA MET A 469 -13.92 53.79 19.00
C MET A 469 -12.95 54.98 18.95
N LYS A 470 -12.06 55.00 17.96
CA LYS A 470 -11.09 56.09 17.73
C LYS A 470 -11.77 57.45 17.66
N LEU A 471 -12.89 57.55 16.93
CA LEU A 471 -13.63 58.81 16.81
C LEU A 471 -14.18 59.30 18.17
N ARG A 472 -14.75 58.40 18.98
CA ARG A 472 -15.19 58.76 20.35
C ARG A 472 -14.04 59.26 21.22
N MET A 473 -12.91 58.53 21.22
CA MET A 473 -11.71 58.93 21.97
C MET A 473 -11.19 60.31 21.53
N GLN A 474 -11.21 60.61 20.22
CA GLN A 474 -10.81 61.93 19.73
C GLN A 474 -11.77 63.03 20.23
N THR A 475 -13.08 62.80 20.25
CA THR A 475 -14.05 63.75 20.82
C THR A 475 -13.85 63.94 22.33
N GLU A 476 -13.57 62.88 23.09
CA GLU A 476 -13.29 62.94 24.53
C GLU A 476 -12.01 63.73 24.85
N ILE A 477 -10.93 63.48 24.10
CA ILE A 477 -9.65 64.21 24.21
C ILE A 477 -9.86 65.68 23.87
N GLN A 478 -10.56 65.99 22.77
CA GLN A 478 -10.86 67.37 22.38
C GLN A 478 -11.62 68.12 23.48
N GLY A 479 -12.68 67.52 24.03
CA GLY A 479 -13.45 68.11 25.13
C GLY A 479 -12.65 68.24 26.43
N LEU A 480 -11.68 67.37 26.70
CA LEU A 480 -10.75 67.51 27.82
C LEU A 480 -9.81 68.72 27.63
N LEU A 481 -9.22 68.87 26.45
CA LEU A 481 -8.35 70.01 26.12
C LEU A 481 -9.08 71.36 26.22
N GLU A 482 -10.32 71.42 25.73
CA GLU A 482 -11.18 72.61 25.86
C GLU A 482 -11.46 72.96 27.33
N ARG A 483 -11.77 71.98 28.18
CA ARG A 483 -11.95 72.20 29.62
C ARG A 483 -10.66 72.66 30.29
N MET A 484 -9.52 72.07 29.95
CA MET A 484 -8.22 72.48 30.50
C MET A 484 -7.87 73.93 30.14
N GLU A 485 -8.08 74.35 28.88
CA GLU A 485 -7.81 75.72 28.44
C GLU A 485 -8.82 76.71 29.05
N ALA A 486 -10.09 76.33 29.21
CA ALA A 486 -11.09 77.13 29.93
C ALA A 486 -10.72 77.31 31.41
N THR A 487 -10.29 76.24 32.09
CA THR A 487 -9.79 76.34 33.47
C THR A 487 -8.56 77.24 33.55
N LYS A 488 -7.57 77.06 32.67
CA LYS A 488 -6.37 77.91 32.63
C LYS A 488 -6.70 79.41 32.50
N LYS A 489 -7.70 79.77 31.69
CA LYS A 489 -8.18 81.15 31.53
C LYS A 489 -8.95 81.73 32.72
N MET A 490 -9.29 80.91 33.72
CA MET A 490 -9.87 81.39 35.00
C MET A 490 -8.81 81.65 36.09
N TRP A 491 -7.55 81.26 35.84
CA TRP A 491 -6.43 81.37 36.79
C TRP A 491 -5.33 82.32 36.30
N VAL A 492 -5.61 83.07 35.22
CA VAL A 492 -4.84 84.18 34.65
C VAL A 492 -5.73 85.41 34.66
#